data_AF-A0A173W8E6-F1
#
_entry.id   AF-A0A173W8E6-F1
#
_cell.length_a   1.000
_cell.length_b   1.000
_cell.length_c   1.000
_cell.angle_alpha   90.00
_cell.angle_beta   90.00
_cell.angle_gamma   90.00
#
_symmetry.space_group_name_H-M   'P 1'
#
loop_
_entity.id
_entity.type
_entity.pdbx_description
1 polymer ?
#
loop_
_entity_poly.entity_id
_entity_poly.type
_entity_poly.pdbx_seq_one_letter_code
_entity_poly.pdbx_strand_id
1 'polypeptide(L)'
;MQLSATELGKEYGLSGEEMNRVLVKLGYLMGEPGDYDVTIKGRPYAVTKNFHRGTGGYGYYNRYWNTRTFDDSIKDVLEVTKELVSEVRAEIEEGKLLRAAVRKAAREKANAEFLAKEAAKQAEKLKVEKELAEALTKKENWKTVGKVGLVASGILLTGYGVYKVTPYLKQWREKSKKVKEKETVETE
;
A
#
# COMPACT_ATOMS: atom_id res chain seq x y z
N MET A 1 -34.09 -17.88 37.19
CA MET A 1 -33.18 -18.42 36.14
C MET A 1 -32.51 -17.23 35.46
N GLN A 2 -31.24 -17.31 35.05
CA GLN A 2 -30.56 -16.19 34.39
C GLN A 2 -30.67 -16.33 32.87
N LEU A 3 -31.37 -15.40 32.22
CA LEU A 3 -31.64 -15.36 30.79
C LEU A 3 -30.80 -14.29 30.10
N SER A 4 -30.29 -14.61 28.92
CA SER A 4 -29.71 -13.63 28.01
C SER A 4 -30.80 -12.83 27.28
N ALA A 5 -30.46 -11.66 26.75
CA ALA A 5 -31.38 -10.88 25.91
C ALA A 5 -31.89 -11.69 24.69
N THR A 6 -31.08 -12.59 24.16
CA THR A 6 -31.49 -13.50 23.09
C THR A 6 -32.54 -14.50 23.56
N GLU A 7 -32.40 -15.06 24.77
CA GLU A 7 -33.39 -15.99 25.32
C GLU A 7 -34.70 -15.29 25.67
N LEU A 8 -34.63 -14.08 26.25
CA LEU A 8 -35.81 -13.24 26.46
C LEU A 8 -36.52 -12.91 25.14
N GLY A 9 -35.76 -12.54 24.11
CA GLY A 9 -36.32 -12.16 22.81
C GLY A 9 -37.07 -13.29 22.10
N LYS A 10 -36.71 -14.56 22.34
CA LYS A 10 -37.34 -15.72 21.68
C LYS A 10 -38.85 -15.79 21.91
N GLU A 11 -39.32 -15.45 23.11
CA GLU A 11 -40.75 -15.46 23.44
C GLU A 11 -41.55 -14.44 22.63
N TYR A 12 -40.89 -13.37 22.19
CA TYR A 12 -41.48 -12.29 21.39
C TYR A 12 -41.12 -12.37 19.89
N GLY A 13 -40.40 -13.41 19.46
CA GLY A 13 -39.90 -13.53 18.09
C GLY A 13 -38.86 -12.46 17.73
N LEU A 14 -38.08 -12.01 18.71
CA LEU A 14 -37.02 -11.00 18.58
C LEU A 14 -35.64 -11.65 18.62
N SER A 15 -34.72 -11.10 17.84
CA SER A 15 -33.28 -11.33 17.97
C SER A 15 -32.73 -10.66 19.23
N GLY A 16 -31.52 -11.05 19.65
CA GLY A 16 -30.86 -10.43 20.80
C GLY A 16 -30.56 -8.94 20.61
N GLU A 17 -30.30 -8.48 19.38
CA GLU A 17 -30.09 -7.05 19.08
C GLU A 17 -31.40 -6.26 19.24
N GLU A 18 -32.50 -6.76 18.66
CA GLU A 18 -33.83 -6.17 18.79
C GLU A 18 -34.28 -6.13 20.26
N MET A 19 -34.11 -7.23 21.00
CA MET A 19 -34.50 -7.29 22.41
C MET A 19 -33.70 -6.30 23.26
N ASN A 20 -32.38 -6.18 23.04
CA ASN A 20 -31.58 -5.17 23.73
C ASN A 20 -32.09 -3.75 23.44
N ARG A 21 -32.48 -3.47 22.20
CA ARG A 21 -33.01 -2.15 21.82
C ARG A 21 -34.37 -1.88 22.46
N VAL A 22 -35.24 -2.88 22.54
CA VAL A 22 -36.50 -2.81 23.30
C VAL A 22 -36.21 -2.51 24.77
N LEU A 23 -35.27 -3.21 25.41
CA LEU A 23 -34.89 -2.98 26.80
C LEU A 23 -34.32 -1.57 27.03
N VAL A 24 -33.64 -1.00 26.04
CA VAL A 24 -33.19 0.40 26.09
C VAL A 24 -34.38 1.36 26.04
N LYS A 25 -35.33 1.17 25.10
CA LYS A 25 -36.52 2.03 25.00
C LYS A 25 -37.42 1.95 26.23
N LEU A 26 -37.54 0.76 26.83
CA LEU A 26 -38.27 0.55 28.09
C LEU A 26 -37.50 1.08 29.32
N GLY A 27 -36.25 1.52 29.14
CA GLY A 27 -35.42 2.13 30.16
C GLY A 27 -34.78 1.15 31.13
N TYR A 28 -34.74 -0.16 30.83
CA TYR A 28 -34.02 -1.17 31.63
C TYR A 28 -32.52 -1.19 31.31
N LEU A 29 -32.17 -0.88 30.06
CA LEU A 29 -30.81 -0.73 29.59
C LEU A 29 -30.54 0.70 29.10
N MET A 30 -29.27 1.07 29.02
CA MET A 30 -28.78 2.28 28.37
C MET A 30 -27.54 1.96 27.53
N GLY A 31 -27.10 2.87 26.67
CA GLY A 31 -25.89 2.70 25.85
C GLY A 31 -26.17 2.23 24.42
N GLU A 32 -25.14 1.71 23.78
CA GLU A 32 -25.12 1.39 22.36
C GLU A 32 -24.95 -0.11 22.09
N PRO A 33 -25.27 -0.60 20.87
CA PRO A 33 -25.01 -1.98 20.50
C PRO A 33 -23.56 -2.40 20.75
N GLY A 34 -23.38 -3.34 21.70
CA GLY A 34 -22.07 -3.86 22.10
C GLY A 34 -21.54 -3.29 23.41
N ASP A 35 -22.14 -2.20 23.91
CA ASP A 35 -21.78 -1.57 25.18
C ASP A 35 -23.02 -1.01 25.88
N TYR A 36 -23.87 -1.94 26.32
CA TYR A 36 -25.07 -1.62 27.09
C TYR A 36 -24.75 -1.53 28.58
N ASP A 37 -25.44 -0.71 29.36
CA ASP A 37 -25.38 -0.73 30.82
C ASP A 37 -26.77 -0.88 31.44
N VAL A 38 -26.80 -1.37 32.69
CA VAL A 38 -28.05 -1.55 33.43
C VAL A 38 -28.43 -0.24 34.11
N THR A 39 -29.64 0.24 33.85
CA THR A 39 -30.17 1.46 34.48
C THR A 39 -30.64 1.16 35.91
N ILE A 40 -31.01 2.21 36.66
CA ILE A 40 -31.62 2.05 37.98
C ILE A 40 -32.89 1.17 37.91
N LYS A 41 -33.71 1.32 36.86
CA LYS A 41 -34.91 0.51 36.63
C LYS A 41 -34.58 -0.96 36.32
N GLY A 42 -33.48 -1.22 35.63
CA GLY A 42 -33.02 -2.58 35.29
C GLY A 42 -32.31 -3.33 36.42
N ARG A 43 -31.74 -2.63 37.40
CA ARG A 43 -30.93 -3.25 38.47
C ARG A 43 -31.63 -4.38 39.25
N PRO A 44 -32.93 -4.30 39.60
CA PRO A 44 -33.59 -5.38 40.31
C PRO A 44 -33.66 -6.69 39.50
N TYR A 45 -33.64 -6.58 38.18
CA TYR A 45 -33.88 -7.67 37.25
C TYR A 45 -32.63 -8.13 36.50
N ALA A 46 -31.53 -7.39 36.58
CA ALA A 46 -30.34 -7.66 35.77
C ALA A 46 -29.09 -7.78 36.63
N VAL A 47 -28.28 -8.79 36.32
CA VAL A 47 -26.97 -9.03 36.93
C VAL A 47 -25.91 -8.84 35.86
N THR A 48 -24.93 -7.99 36.17
CA THR A 48 -23.73 -7.83 35.34
C THR A 48 -22.60 -8.62 35.99
N LYS A 49 -22.03 -9.57 35.25
CA LYS A 49 -20.82 -10.30 35.65
C LYS A 49 -19.65 -9.77 34.84
N ASN A 50 -18.63 -9.31 35.54
CA ASN A 50 -17.40 -8.83 34.93
C ASN A 50 -16.42 -10.00 34.84
N PHE A 51 -15.86 -10.17 33.65
CA PHE A 51 -14.85 -11.18 33.38
C PHE A 51 -13.55 -10.50 32.97
N HIS A 52 -12.44 -11.09 33.38
CA HIS A 52 -11.11 -10.69 32.97
C HIS A 52 -10.29 -11.95 32.67
N ARG A 53 -9.44 -11.88 31.65
CA ARG A 53 -8.49 -12.96 31.34
C ARG A 53 -7.11 -12.61 31.92
N GLY A 54 -6.79 -13.15 33.11
CA GLY A 54 -5.43 -13.18 33.65
C GLY A 54 -5.03 -12.06 34.63
N THR A 55 -3.82 -12.21 35.19
CA THR A 55 -3.29 -11.44 36.34
C THR A 55 -2.09 -10.53 35.99
N GLY A 56 -1.73 -10.38 34.71
CA GLY A 56 -0.60 -9.53 34.31
C GLY A 56 -0.04 -9.84 32.91
N GLY A 57 0.56 -8.83 32.27
CA GLY A 57 1.12 -8.91 30.91
C GLY A 57 0.67 -7.74 30.02
N TYR A 58 0.89 -7.86 28.71
CA TYR A 58 0.46 -6.86 27.73
C TYR A 58 -1.07 -6.74 27.67
N GLY A 59 -1.58 -5.51 27.53
CA GLY A 59 -3.02 -5.22 27.54
C GLY A 59 -3.86 -6.00 26.53
N TYR A 60 -3.26 -6.47 25.42
CA TYR A 60 -3.99 -7.26 24.42
C TYR A 60 -4.31 -8.70 24.88
N TYR A 61 -3.62 -9.22 25.89
CA TYR A 61 -3.91 -10.52 26.50
C TYR A 61 -4.87 -10.43 27.69
N ASN A 62 -4.98 -9.24 28.29
CA ASN A 62 -5.86 -8.97 29.42
C ASN A 62 -7.22 -8.43 28.94
N ARG A 63 -7.98 -9.29 28.25
CA ARG A 63 -9.32 -8.91 27.78
C ARG A 63 -10.27 -8.81 28.96
N TYR A 64 -10.92 -7.66 29.10
CA TYR A 64 -12.07 -7.46 29.97
C TYR A 64 -13.33 -7.56 29.13
N TRP A 65 -14.35 -8.23 29.66
CA TRP A 65 -15.67 -8.23 29.06
C TRP A 65 -16.72 -8.40 30.15
N ASN A 66 -17.90 -7.85 29.89
CA ASN A 66 -19.03 -7.96 30.81
C ASN A 66 -20.10 -8.82 30.16
N THR A 67 -20.71 -9.70 30.94
CA THR A 67 -21.90 -10.44 30.54
C THR A 67 -23.06 -9.95 31.38
N ARG A 68 -24.17 -9.63 30.71
CA ARG A 68 -25.40 -9.17 31.34
C ARG A 68 -26.46 -10.23 31.15
N THR A 69 -27.08 -10.63 32.25
CA THR A 69 -28.14 -11.61 32.30
C THR A 69 -29.29 -11.07 33.12
N PHE A 70 -30.50 -11.44 32.76
CA PHE A 70 -31.73 -11.02 33.41
C PHE A 70 -32.32 -12.16 34.22
N ASP A 71 -32.93 -11.84 35.34
CA ASP A 71 -33.77 -12.78 36.05
C ASP A 71 -35.10 -12.99 35.30
N ASP A 72 -35.66 -14.17 35.42
CA ASP A 72 -36.92 -14.57 34.77
C ASP A 72 -38.10 -13.67 35.16
N SER A 73 -38.08 -13.11 36.38
CA SER A 73 -39.09 -12.15 36.87
C SER A 73 -39.23 -10.89 36.03
N ILE A 74 -38.27 -10.57 35.16
CA ILE A 74 -38.38 -9.42 34.25
C ILE A 74 -39.56 -9.59 33.27
N LYS A 75 -39.91 -10.83 32.93
CA LYS A 75 -40.98 -11.14 31.96
C LYS A 75 -42.34 -10.61 32.40
N ASP A 76 -42.60 -10.62 33.71
CA ASP A 76 -43.87 -10.15 34.27
C ASP A 76 -44.04 -8.63 34.17
N VAL A 77 -42.94 -7.89 33.97
CA VAL A 77 -42.89 -6.42 33.93
C VAL A 77 -42.53 -5.89 32.54
N LEU A 78 -42.30 -6.78 31.57
CA LEU A 78 -41.93 -6.42 30.21
C LEU A 78 -43.19 -6.11 29.38
N GLU A 79 -43.45 -4.83 29.18
CA GLU A 79 -44.52 -4.34 28.30
C GLU A 79 -44.02 -4.24 26.85
N VAL A 80 -43.85 -5.39 26.19
CA VAL A 80 -43.45 -5.45 24.77
C VAL A 80 -44.69 -5.34 23.88
N THR A 81 -44.95 -4.14 23.36
CA THR A 81 -46.05 -3.90 22.40
C THR A 81 -45.60 -4.15 20.96
N LYS A 82 -46.55 -4.49 20.08
CA LYS A 82 -46.27 -4.68 18.64
C LYS A 82 -45.75 -3.40 17.97
N GLU A 83 -46.25 -2.24 18.40
CA GLU A 83 -45.82 -0.92 17.92
C GLU A 83 -44.35 -0.69 18.24
N LEU A 84 -43.94 -0.91 19.49
CA LEU A 84 -42.55 -0.79 19.93
C LEU A 84 -41.61 -1.73 19.14
N VAL A 85 -42.04 -2.97 18.91
CA VAL A 85 -41.28 -3.93 18.10
C VAL A 85 -41.10 -3.44 16.66
N SER A 86 -42.15 -2.90 16.05
CA SER A 86 -42.08 -2.39 14.68
C SER A 86 -41.15 -1.17 14.56
N GLU A 87 -41.18 -0.27 15.54
CA GLU A 87 -40.31 0.89 15.63
C GLU A 87 -38.84 0.45 15.76
N VAL A 88 -38.54 -0.47 16.69
CA VAL A 88 -37.19 -1.00 16.89
C VAL A 88 -36.64 -1.65 15.63
N ARG A 89 -37.47 -2.41 14.91
CA ARG A 89 -37.07 -3.02 13.63
C ARG A 89 -36.74 -1.97 12.58
N ALA A 90 -37.56 -0.93 12.44
CA ALA A 90 -37.31 0.15 11.52
C ALA A 90 -35.97 0.86 11.84
N GLU A 91 -35.73 1.20 13.11
CA GLU A 91 -34.47 1.82 13.54
C GLU A 91 -33.24 0.95 13.22
N ILE A 92 -33.33 -0.36 13.45
CA ILE A 92 -32.22 -1.28 13.20
C ILE A 92 -31.94 -1.41 11.71
N GLU A 93 -32.98 -1.51 10.87
CA GLU A 93 -32.82 -1.58 9.42
C GLU A 93 -32.24 -0.28 8.84
N GLU A 94 -32.72 0.89 9.27
CA GLU A 94 -32.12 2.17 8.91
C GLU A 94 -30.65 2.24 9.31
N GLY A 95 -30.33 1.82 10.54
CA GLY A 95 -28.94 1.74 11.02
C GLY A 95 -28.08 0.77 10.21
N LYS A 96 -28.63 -0.34 9.74
CA LYS A 96 -27.92 -1.29 8.84
C LYS A 96 -27.65 -0.65 7.48
N LEU A 97 -28.62 0.05 6.90
CA LEU A 97 -28.46 0.74 5.61
C LEU A 97 -27.39 1.84 5.68
N LEU A 98 -27.41 2.65 6.74
CA LEU A 98 -26.39 3.68 6.97
C LEU A 98 -24.99 3.07 7.10
N ARG A 99 -24.84 2.02 7.93
CA ARG A 99 -23.56 1.31 8.09
C ARG A 99 -23.09 0.67 6.79
N ALA A 100 -23.99 0.13 5.98
CA ALA A 100 -23.66 -0.43 4.68
C ALA A 100 -23.16 0.64 3.70
N ALA A 101 -23.82 1.81 3.64
CA ALA A 101 -23.40 2.93 2.81
C ALA A 101 -22.02 3.47 3.22
N VAL A 102 -21.78 3.64 4.52
CA VAL A 102 -20.47 4.07 5.05
C VAL A 102 -19.38 3.05 4.70
N ARG A 103 -19.64 1.75 4.88
CA ARG A 103 -18.70 0.68 4.51
C ARG A 103 -18.43 0.66 3.01
N LYS A 104 -19.43 0.90 2.16
CA LYS A 104 -19.26 0.96 0.71
C LYS A 104 -18.36 2.13 0.33
N ALA A 105 -18.63 3.34 0.83
CA ALA A 105 -17.82 4.51 0.57
C ALA A 105 -16.37 4.34 1.07
N ALA A 106 -16.17 3.72 2.24
CA ALA A 106 -14.84 3.42 2.76
C ALA A 106 -14.07 2.42 1.87
N ARG A 107 -14.75 1.39 1.36
CA ARG A 107 -14.15 0.43 0.41
C ARG A 107 -13.78 1.07 -0.91
N GLU A 108 -14.63 1.94 -1.45
CA GLU A 108 -14.36 2.67 -2.70
C GLU A 108 -13.13 3.58 -2.56
N LYS A 109 -13.04 4.31 -1.45
CA LYS A 109 -11.85 5.13 -1.13
C LYS A 109 -10.59 4.27 -1.00
N ALA A 110 -10.66 3.19 -0.22
CA ALA A 110 -9.51 2.29 -0.04
C ALA A 110 -9.06 1.65 -1.36
N ASN A 111 -9.99 1.29 -2.24
CA ASN A 111 -9.68 0.74 -3.55
C ASN A 111 -9.04 1.78 -4.48
N ALA A 112 -9.58 3.01 -4.50
CA ALA A 112 -9.00 4.11 -5.28
C ALA A 112 -7.57 4.44 -4.81
N GLU A 113 -7.34 4.49 -3.50
CA GLU A 113 -5.99 4.69 -2.93
C GLU A 113 -5.03 3.55 -3.27
N PHE A 114 -5.53 2.31 -3.27
CA PHE A 114 -4.74 1.14 -3.67
C PHE A 114 -4.33 1.21 -5.14
N LEU A 115 -5.28 1.46 -6.05
CA LEU A 115 -5.02 1.61 -7.47
C LEU A 115 -4.08 2.78 -7.78
N ALA A 116 -4.22 3.92 -7.09
CA ALA A 116 -3.31 5.05 -7.24
C ALA A 116 -1.88 4.69 -6.82
N LYS A 117 -1.71 3.94 -5.73
CA LYS A 117 -0.39 3.45 -5.29
C LYS A 117 0.21 2.45 -6.28
N GLU A 118 -0.59 1.56 -6.86
CA GLU A 118 -0.11 0.64 -7.89
C GLU A 118 0.30 1.36 -9.17
N ALA A 119 -0.50 2.33 -9.62
CA ALA A 119 -0.19 3.15 -10.79
C ALA A 119 1.11 3.95 -10.58
N ALA A 120 1.31 4.52 -9.38
CA ALA A 120 2.55 5.23 -9.05
C ALA A 120 3.77 4.29 -9.08
N LYS A 121 3.64 3.08 -8.50
CA LYS A 121 4.71 2.07 -8.54
C LYS A 121 5.02 1.61 -9.96
N GLN A 122 4.02 1.41 -10.80
CA GLN A 122 4.23 1.05 -12.20
C GLN A 122 4.88 2.20 -12.99
N ALA A 123 4.45 3.44 -12.77
CA ALA A 123 5.06 4.60 -13.40
C ALA A 123 6.53 4.78 -12.98
N GLU A 124 6.87 4.53 -11.72
CA GLU A 124 8.25 4.55 -11.24
C GLU A 124 9.08 3.43 -11.88
N LYS A 125 8.57 2.20 -11.93
CA LYS A 125 9.23 1.09 -12.64
C LYS A 125 9.47 1.42 -14.12
N LEU A 126 8.47 1.97 -14.80
CA LEU A 126 8.58 2.35 -16.21
C LEU A 126 9.61 3.47 -16.41
N LYS A 127 9.71 4.44 -15.48
CA LYS A 127 10.74 5.48 -15.51
C LYS A 127 12.14 4.87 -15.35
N VAL A 128 12.31 3.99 -14.36
CA VAL A 128 13.58 3.29 -14.13
C VAL A 128 13.95 2.45 -15.36
N GLU A 129 13.02 1.73 -15.96
CA GLU A 129 13.25 0.95 -17.19
C GLU A 129 13.66 1.85 -18.37
N LYS A 130 13.02 3.02 -18.54
CA LYS A 130 13.39 3.99 -19.57
C LYS A 130 14.78 4.59 -19.33
N GLU A 131 15.08 5.00 -18.10
CA GLU A 131 16.41 5.51 -17.74
C GLU A 131 17.50 4.46 -17.94
N LEU A 132 17.23 3.19 -17.62
CA LEU A 132 18.14 2.08 -17.88
C LEU A 132 18.32 1.84 -19.40
N ALA A 133 17.25 1.88 -20.18
CA ALA A 133 17.32 1.74 -21.64
C ALA A 133 18.09 2.90 -22.30
N GLU A 134 17.86 4.14 -21.86
CA GLU A 134 18.61 5.32 -22.31
C GLU A 134 20.09 5.25 -21.90
N ALA A 135 20.39 4.77 -20.70
CA ALA A 135 21.77 4.56 -20.26
C ALA A 135 22.49 3.48 -21.08
N LEU A 136 21.80 2.38 -21.44
CA LEU A 136 22.34 1.32 -22.29
C LEU A 136 22.64 1.84 -23.71
N THR A 137 21.69 2.54 -24.33
CA THR A 137 21.88 3.10 -25.68
C THR A 137 22.99 4.17 -25.70
N LYS A 138 23.08 5.02 -24.67
CA LYS A 138 24.16 6.01 -24.54
C LYS A 138 25.53 5.34 -24.41
N LYS A 139 25.63 4.24 -23.65
CA LYS A 139 26.87 3.45 -23.50
C LYS A 139 27.29 2.78 -24.81
N GLU A 140 26.33 2.29 -25.59
CA GLU A 140 26.60 1.69 -26.91
C GLU A 140 27.08 2.74 -27.91
N ASN A 141 26.40 3.89 -27.98
CA ASN A 141 26.80 5.02 -28.83
C ASN A 141 28.22 5.53 -28.49
N TRP A 142 28.58 5.65 -27.21
CA TRP A 142 29.94 6.02 -26.80
C TRP A 142 31.02 5.00 -27.24
N LYS A 143 30.72 3.69 -27.21
CA LYS A 143 31.64 2.67 -27.72
C LYS A 143 31.85 2.79 -29.23
N THR A 144 30.80 3.12 -29.98
CA THR A 144 30.88 3.30 -31.44
C THR A 144 31.65 4.57 -31.80
N VAL A 145 31.37 5.69 -31.12
CA VAL A 145 32.09 6.96 -31.32
C VAL A 145 33.57 6.83 -30.94
N GLY A 146 33.89 6.14 -29.84
CA GLY A 146 35.28 5.89 -29.44
C GLY A 146 36.09 5.12 -30.48
N LYS A 147 35.48 4.12 -31.15
CA LYS A 147 36.13 3.39 -32.25
C LYS A 147 36.39 4.28 -33.46
N VAL A 148 35.42 5.11 -33.85
CA VAL A 148 35.55 6.03 -35.01
C VAL A 148 36.60 7.11 -34.76
N GLY A 149 36.67 7.66 -33.55
CA GLY A 149 37.68 8.64 -33.16
C GLY A 149 39.12 8.10 -33.22
N LEU A 150 39.33 6.85 -32.79
CA LEU A 150 40.63 6.18 -32.90
C LEU A 150 41.08 6.02 -34.36
N VAL A 151 40.18 5.58 -35.25
CA VAL A 151 40.49 5.42 -36.68
C VAL A 151 40.81 6.77 -37.34
N ALA A 152 40.02 7.81 -37.08
CA ALA A 152 40.26 9.15 -37.63
C ALA A 152 41.58 9.76 -37.16
N SER A 153 41.93 9.60 -35.88
CA SER A 153 43.21 10.05 -35.33
C SER A 153 44.40 9.29 -35.93
N GLY A 154 44.26 7.99 -36.16
CA GLY A 154 45.28 7.15 -36.81
C GLY A 154 45.59 7.58 -38.24
N ILE A 155 44.56 7.93 -39.02
CA ILE A 155 44.68 8.41 -40.41
C ILE A 155 45.39 9.77 -40.45
N LEU A 156 45.08 10.69 -39.53
CA LEU A 156 45.75 12.00 -39.45
C LEU A 156 47.23 11.86 -39.05
N LEU A 157 47.55 10.99 -38.10
CA LEU A 157 48.93 10.76 -37.66
C LEU A 157 49.79 10.09 -38.75
N THR A 158 49.24 9.14 -39.50
CA THR A 158 49.94 8.52 -40.63
C THR A 158 50.16 9.50 -41.78
N GLY A 159 49.18 10.32 -42.13
CA GLY A 159 49.33 11.40 -43.12
C GLY A 159 50.41 12.41 -42.75
N TYR A 160 50.45 12.85 -41.49
CA TYR A 160 51.47 13.78 -40.99
C TYR A 160 52.87 13.16 -40.95
N GLY A 161 52.98 11.86 -40.59
CA GLY A 161 54.24 11.12 -40.63
C GLY A 161 54.82 11.04 -42.04
N VAL A 162 53.99 10.74 -43.05
CA VAL A 162 54.43 10.71 -44.45
C VAL A 162 54.85 12.11 -44.93
N TYR A 163 54.08 13.14 -44.60
CA TYR A 163 54.42 14.53 -44.96
C TYR A 163 55.81 14.94 -44.45
N LYS A 164 56.17 14.57 -43.22
CA LYS A 164 57.47 14.95 -42.62
C LYS A 164 58.66 14.15 -43.16
N VAL A 165 58.45 12.92 -43.64
CA VAL A 165 59.53 12.05 -44.15
C VAL A 165 59.85 12.32 -45.62
N THR A 166 58.90 12.86 -46.40
CA THR A 166 59.10 13.21 -47.83
C THR A 166 60.28 14.15 -48.13
N PRO A 167 60.56 15.24 -47.38
CA PRO A 167 61.72 16.10 -47.68
C PRO A 167 63.06 15.41 -47.40
N TYR A 168 63.14 14.53 -46.39
CA TYR A 168 64.37 13.80 -46.06
C TYR A 168 64.74 12.78 -47.14
N LEU A 169 63.77 12.06 -47.70
CA LEU A 169 63.98 11.14 -48.82
C LEU A 169 64.45 11.87 -50.09
N LYS A 170 63.94 13.08 -50.33
CA LYS A 170 64.36 13.91 -51.46
C LYS A 170 65.82 14.37 -51.30
N GLN A 171 66.20 14.83 -50.11
CA GLN A 171 67.58 15.20 -49.79
C GLN A 171 68.55 14.01 -49.86
N TRP A 172 68.11 12.82 -49.44
CA TRP A 172 68.92 11.61 -49.55
C TRP A 172 69.18 11.22 -51.01
N ARG A 173 68.17 11.28 -51.89
CA ARG A 173 68.34 11.06 -53.34
C ARG A 173 69.30 12.05 -54.00
N GLU A 174 69.27 13.31 -53.60
CA GLU A 174 70.19 14.33 -54.12
C GLU A 174 71.63 14.11 -53.64
N LYS A 175 71.83 13.68 -52.39
CA LYS A 175 73.15 13.28 -51.88
C LYS A 175 73.70 12.07 -52.63
N SER A 176 72.88 11.05 -52.90
CA SER A 176 73.30 9.86 -53.65
C SER A 176 73.69 10.16 -55.11
N LYS A 177 73.08 11.19 -55.73
CA LYS A 177 73.50 11.68 -57.05
C LYS A 177 74.86 12.37 -57.01
N LYS A 178 75.12 13.22 -56.01
CA LYS A 178 76.40 13.93 -55.85
C LYS A 178 77.58 13.02 -55.52
N VAL A 179 77.35 11.88 -54.84
CA VAL A 179 78.41 10.89 -54.56
C VAL A 179 78.82 10.16 -55.85
N LYS A 180 77.86 9.77 -56.69
CA LYS A 180 78.15 9.12 -57.99
C LYS A 180 78.89 10.04 -58.97
N GLU A 181 78.64 11.34 -58.90
CA GLU A 181 79.28 12.35 -59.76
C GLU A 181 80.72 12.66 -59.31
N LYS A 182 81.06 12.44 -58.03
CA LYS A 182 82.43 12.55 -57.52
C LYS A 182 83.29 11.33 -57.83
N GLU A 183 82.73 10.12 -57.80
CA GLU A 183 83.46 8.89 -58.17
C GLU A 183 83.87 8.88 -59.65
N THR A 184 83.17 9.60 -60.53
CA THR A 184 83.52 9.70 -61.96
C THR A 184 84.63 10.70 -62.29
N VAL A 185 85.00 11.59 -61.37
CA VAL A 185 86.01 12.66 -61.61
C VAL A 185 87.41 12.26 -61.13
N GLU A 186 87.55 11.24 -60.27
CA GLU A 186 88.85 10.76 -59.77
C GLU A 186 89.49 9.66 -60.66
N THR A 187 88.90 9.36 -61.83
CA THR A 187 89.37 8.32 -62.77
C THR A 187 89.60 8.81 -64.20
N GLU A 188 89.94 10.09 -64.39
CA GLU A 188 90.48 10.61 -65.67
C GLU A 188 91.99 10.87 -65.60
#